data_AF-A0A8S0W9A2-F1
#
_entry.id   AF-A0A8S0W9A2-F1
#
_cell.length_a   1.000
_cell.length_b   1.000
_cell.length_c   1.000
_cell.angle_alpha   90.00
_cell.angle_beta   90.00
_cell.angle_gamma   90.00
#
_symmetry.space_group_name_H-M   'P 1'
#
loop_
_entity.id
_entity.type
_entity.pdbx_description
1 polymer ?
#
loop_
_entity_poly.entity_id
_entity_poly.type
_entity_poly.pdbx_seq_one_letter_code
_entity_poly.pdbx_strand_id
1 'polypeptide(L)'
;MELVLKAKDFMSSANDVQYMTKLPQFCFSKNDYSIEIKDIVFKTVRAWLKVPNKNTSYVQGELLNIIVHLGGISMFYFDEVWSAYIKAPVFLMPGANSTQHQSARYIEDAVQKFEISFQQHPAFVKSTPEHLLLKYLDQYISDWHQDSQPEATSSQEHREAKMELFLQYLMHLVPIVSSTPAQIHQGKDNLLKSIITNLDFFSPFHQLAPTIVHAEITIFSNSHKLKSHIGLFNMLCFHGVFYGTEWCKTNLRWFDCYDDWLQFYDDLLKGGYMKDSAENYLVNKKAYGPHMGKSCKTDDIKSYWEMSLEHEEKYLEIIGNNDHWALYKFFLLFPGVGQLISLLLVGDTIECNLLPPVKAEVWGAVIAEVNLGGKRGLVQLELINKDSAKKADIQLAFAELFNYISDKMPRQTQQLI
;
A
#
# COMPACT_ATOMS: atom_id res chain seq x y z
N MET A 1 14.03 22.12 -41.49
CA MET A 1 12.63 21.77 -41.14
C MET A 1 11.99 23.06 -40.66
N GLU A 2 11.03 23.62 -41.42
CA GLU A 2 10.35 24.86 -41.03
C GLU A 2 9.31 24.54 -39.95
N LEU A 3 9.48 25.12 -38.76
CA LEU A 3 8.50 25.01 -37.68
C LEU A 3 7.50 26.16 -37.84
N VAL A 4 6.26 25.86 -38.21
CA VAL A 4 5.18 26.85 -38.32
C VAL A 4 4.37 26.82 -37.03
N LEU A 5 4.59 27.80 -36.15
CA LEU A 5 3.78 27.99 -34.94
C LEU A 5 2.56 28.82 -35.29
N LYS A 6 1.35 28.30 -35.03
CA LYS A 6 0.10 29.04 -35.25
C LYS A 6 -0.31 29.70 -33.94
N ALA A 7 -0.66 30.98 -33.99
CA ALA A 7 -1.03 31.75 -32.79
C ALA A 7 -2.17 31.12 -31.97
N LYS A 8 -3.11 30.47 -32.67
CA LYS A 8 -4.24 29.75 -32.05
C LYS A 8 -3.83 28.57 -31.16
N ASP A 9 -2.64 28.00 -31.36
CA ASP A 9 -2.16 26.88 -30.57
C ASP A 9 -1.76 27.33 -29.14
N PHE A 10 -1.59 28.63 -28.92
CA PHE A 10 -1.17 29.22 -27.64
C PHE A 10 -2.16 30.24 -27.08
N MET A 11 -3.03 30.83 -27.91
CA MET A 11 -4.07 31.77 -27.47
C MET A 11 -5.37 31.50 -28.22
N SER A 12 -6.39 31.02 -27.52
CA SER A 12 -7.67 30.56 -28.09
C SER A 12 -8.54 31.67 -28.71
N SER A 13 -8.20 32.94 -28.49
CA SER A 13 -8.97 34.10 -28.97
C SER A 13 -8.30 34.92 -30.08
N ALA A 14 -7.14 34.50 -30.59
CA ALA A 14 -6.44 35.23 -31.65
C ALA A 14 -6.88 34.79 -33.06
N ASN A 15 -7.22 35.76 -33.93
CA ASN A 15 -7.50 35.50 -35.35
C ASN A 15 -6.27 34.94 -36.07
N ASP A 16 -6.50 34.13 -37.12
CA ASP A 16 -5.51 33.38 -37.93
C ASP A 16 -4.58 34.31 -38.76
N VAL A 17 -3.84 35.19 -38.08
CA VAL A 17 -2.80 36.01 -38.69
C VAL A 17 -1.51 35.19 -38.72
N GLN A 18 -1.15 34.70 -39.91
CA GLN A 18 0.16 34.09 -40.15
C GLN A 18 1.25 35.15 -40.08
N TYR A 19 1.93 35.24 -38.94
CA TYR A 19 3.18 35.98 -38.86
C TYR A 19 4.31 35.13 -39.44
N MET A 20 4.71 35.42 -40.67
CA MET A 20 5.98 34.94 -41.23
C MET A 20 7.10 35.91 -40.87
N THR A 21 7.53 35.90 -39.62
CA THR A 21 8.84 36.46 -39.28
C THR A 21 9.90 35.42 -39.65
N LYS A 22 10.75 35.75 -40.64
CA LYS A 22 12.03 35.05 -40.80
C LYS A 22 12.88 35.37 -39.57
N LEU A 23 12.75 34.55 -38.53
CA LEU A 23 13.69 34.56 -37.42
C LEU A 23 15.10 34.31 -38.00
N PRO A 24 16.15 34.92 -37.44
CA PRO A 24 17.52 34.68 -37.89
C PRO A 24 17.76 33.16 -37.91
N GLN A 25 18.10 32.62 -39.07
CA GLN A 25 18.54 31.23 -39.15
C GLN A 25 19.91 31.16 -38.53
N PHE A 26 19.93 30.92 -37.23
CA PHE A 26 21.14 30.51 -36.57
C PHE A 26 21.48 29.09 -37.06
N CYS A 27 22.61 28.96 -37.74
CA CYS A 27 23.18 27.66 -38.05
C CYS A 27 23.76 27.08 -36.75
N PHE A 28 23.03 26.17 -36.12
CA PHE A 28 23.49 25.48 -34.91
C PHE A 28 23.84 24.02 -35.21
N SER A 29 24.96 23.55 -34.65
CA SER A 29 25.45 22.19 -34.86
C SER A 29 24.69 21.20 -33.96
N LYS A 30 24.51 19.97 -34.44
CA LYS A 30 23.74 18.91 -33.77
C LYS A 30 24.31 18.48 -32.41
N ASN A 31 25.59 18.79 -32.15
CA ASN A 31 26.28 18.43 -30.90
C ASN A 31 26.01 19.42 -29.77
N ASP A 32 25.91 20.72 -30.09
CA ASP A 32 25.72 21.78 -29.10
C ASP A 32 24.36 21.65 -28.39
N TYR A 33 23.35 21.18 -29.12
CA TYR A 33 21.98 20.96 -28.62
C TYR A 33 21.87 19.84 -27.59
N SER A 34 22.71 18.79 -27.67
CA SER A 34 22.62 17.68 -26.70
C SER A 34 23.09 18.12 -25.33
N ILE A 35 24.10 19.00 -25.27
CA ILE A 35 24.70 19.46 -24.02
C ILE A 35 23.76 20.46 -23.35
N GLU A 36 23.25 21.46 -24.08
CA GLU A 36 22.32 22.45 -23.53
C GLU A 36 20.97 21.83 -23.10
N ILE A 37 20.42 20.90 -23.89
CA ILE A 37 19.18 20.21 -23.48
C ILE A 37 19.42 19.32 -22.27
N LYS A 38 20.52 18.56 -22.23
CA LYS A 38 20.85 17.75 -21.05
C LYS A 38 21.00 18.62 -19.82
N ASP A 39 21.68 19.76 -19.93
CA ASP A 39 21.86 20.71 -18.83
C ASP A 39 20.52 21.32 -18.37
N ILE A 40 19.64 21.72 -19.29
CA ILE A 40 18.29 22.22 -18.97
C ILE A 40 17.44 21.13 -18.30
N VAL A 41 17.43 19.91 -18.85
CA VAL A 41 16.67 18.77 -18.29
C VAL A 41 17.22 18.41 -16.91
N PHE A 42 18.53 18.36 -16.73
CA PHE A 42 19.17 18.05 -15.47
C PHE A 42 18.86 19.12 -14.41
N LYS A 43 18.98 20.41 -14.75
CA LYS A 43 18.58 21.53 -13.88
C LYS A 43 17.10 21.47 -13.51
N THR A 44 16.23 21.14 -14.47
CA THR A 44 14.77 21.02 -14.28
C THR A 44 14.42 19.85 -13.36
N VAL A 45 15.02 18.68 -13.57
CA VAL A 45 14.82 17.48 -12.74
C VAL A 45 15.33 17.72 -11.31
N ARG A 46 16.49 18.38 -11.13
CA ARG A 46 17.02 18.73 -9.81
C ARG A 46 16.10 19.68 -9.05
N ALA A 47 15.54 20.68 -9.74
CA ALA A 47 14.58 21.61 -9.16
C ALA A 47 13.26 20.91 -8.77
N TRP A 48 12.76 20.00 -9.61
CA TRP A 48 11.55 19.21 -9.35
C TRP A 48 11.71 18.24 -8.19
N LEU A 49 12.84 17.54 -8.10
CA LEU A 49 13.11 16.55 -7.06
C LEU A 49 13.50 17.17 -5.71
N LYS A 50 13.52 18.51 -5.59
CA LYS A 50 13.97 19.25 -4.39
C LYS A 50 15.32 18.77 -3.86
N VAL A 51 16.20 18.32 -4.75
CA VAL A 51 17.56 17.92 -4.39
C VAL A 51 18.24 19.16 -3.77
N PRO A 52 18.92 19.04 -2.62
CA PRO A 52 19.35 20.22 -1.86
C PRO A 52 20.15 21.21 -2.73
N ASN A 53 19.87 22.51 -2.62
CA ASN A 53 20.65 23.60 -3.23
C ASN A 53 22.06 23.77 -2.58
N LYS A 54 22.61 22.70 -2.01
CA LYS A 54 23.94 22.71 -1.40
C LYS A 54 24.96 22.37 -2.48
N ASN A 55 26.11 23.04 -2.47
CA ASN A 55 27.24 22.75 -3.35
C ASN A 55 27.67 21.27 -3.32
N THR A 56 27.44 20.60 -2.20
CA THR A 56 27.57 19.15 -1.99
C THR A 56 26.79 18.36 -3.04
N SER A 57 25.52 18.72 -3.24
CA SER A 57 24.66 18.08 -4.21
C SER A 57 25.07 18.44 -5.64
N TYR A 58 25.55 19.68 -5.89
CA TYR A 58 26.12 20.07 -7.19
C TYR A 58 27.24 19.14 -7.61
N VAL A 59 28.26 18.98 -6.77
CA VAL A 59 29.41 18.10 -7.01
C VAL A 59 29.00 16.65 -7.25
N GLN A 60 28.07 16.16 -6.44
CA GLN A 60 27.50 14.81 -6.61
C GLN A 60 26.81 14.63 -7.97
N GLY A 61 26.00 15.61 -8.38
CA GLY A 61 25.31 15.59 -9.68
C GLY A 61 26.29 15.62 -10.86
N GLU A 62 27.32 16.48 -10.80
CA GLU A 62 28.34 16.53 -11.85
C GLU A 62 29.15 15.23 -11.93
N LEU A 63 29.47 14.64 -10.78
CA LEU A 63 30.15 13.35 -10.73
C LEU A 63 29.33 12.25 -11.42
N LEU A 64 28.01 12.19 -11.15
CA LEU A 64 27.11 11.25 -11.84
C LEU A 64 27.11 11.50 -13.34
N ASN A 65 27.04 12.76 -13.76
CA ASN A 65 27.04 13.11 -15.19
C ASN A 65 28.34 12.65 -15.87
N ILE A 66 29.50 12.90 -15.26
CA ILE A 66 30.81 12.46 -15.76
C ILE A 66 30.88 10.93 -15.84
N ILE A 67 30.47 10.22 -14.78
CA ILE A 67 30.49 8.75 -14.75
C ILE A 67 29.52 8.18 -15.77
N VAL A 68 28.30 8.69 -15.90
CA VAL A 68 27.35 8.20 -16.92
C VAL A 68 27.89 8.46 -18.33
N HIS A 69 28.44 9.64 -18.58
CA HIS A 69 28.86 10.05 -19.92
C HIS A 69 30.13 9.33 -20.39
N LEU A 70 31.09 9.13 -19.50
CA LEU A 70 32.39 8.53 -19.82
C LEU A 70 32.47 7.04 -19.43
N GLY A 71 31.88 6.70 -18.30
CA GLY A 71 31.84 5.37 -17.65
C GLY A 71 30.78 4.42 -18.16
N GLY A 72 29.65 4.94 -18.64
CA GLY A 72 28.46 4.14 -18.89
C GLY A 72 27.68 3.83 -17.60
N ILE A 73 26.49 3.26 -17.77
CA ILE A 73 25.56 2.98 -16.66
C ILE A 73 26.03 1.76 -15.82
N SER A 74 26.83 0.87 -16.40
CA SER A 74 27.37 -0.33 -15.74
C SER A 74 28.18 -0.04 -14.48
N MET A 75 28.88 1.09 -14.43
CA MET A 75 29.69 1.47 -13.27
C MET A 75 28.87 1.60 -11.98
N PHE A 76 27.57 1.88 -12.08
CA PHE A 76 26.67 1.98 -10.92
C PHE A 76 26.32 0.63 -10.30
N TYR A 77 26.79 -0.49 -10.85
CA TYR A 77 26.65 -1.80 -10.23
C TYR A 77 27.75 -2.11 -9.20
N PHE A 78 28.74 -1.22 -9.04
CA PHE A 78 29.79 -1.35 -8.03
C PHE A 78 29.51 -0.50 -6.79
N ASP A 79 29.59 -1.10 -5.62
CA ASP A 79 29.40 -0.41 -4.33
C ASP A 79 30.45 0.68 -4.07
N GLU A 80 31.64 0.51 -4.63
CA GLU A 80 32.73 1.48 -4.56
C GLU A 80 32.39 2.79 -5.27
N VAL A 81 31.65 2.72 -6.37
CA VAL A 81 31.21 3.91 -7.13
C VAL A 81 30.17 4.69 -6.31
N TRP A 82 29.24 4.01 -5.64
CA TRP A 82 28.30 4.64 -4.71
C TRP A 82 29.00 5.23 -3.49
N SER A 83 29.98 4.51 -2.95
CA SER A 83 30.80 4.98 -1.83
C SER A 83 31.60 6.24 -2.20
N ALA A 84 32.15 6.29 -3.41
CA ALA A 84 32.83 7.46 -3.96
C ALA A 84 31.86 8.63 -4.18
N TYR A 85 30.64 8.37 -4.68
CA TYR A 85 29.59 9.38 -4.85
C TYR A 85 29.15 10.02 -3.53
N ILE A 86 28.90 9.21 -2.48
CA ILE A 86 28.50 9.71 -1.16
C ILE A 86 29.61 10.59 -0.57
N LYS A 87 30.87 10.20 -0.75
CA LYS A 87 32.05 10.90 -0.20
C LYS A 87 32.68 11.90 -1.17
N ALA A 88 32.11 12.11 -2.37
CA ALA A 88 32.67 12.96 -3.41
C ALA A 88 33.07 14.36 -2.93
N PRO A 89 32.27 15.06 -2.09
CA PRO A 89 32.65 16.36 -1.57
C PRO A 89 33.93 16.33 -0.73
N VAL A 90 34.18 15.24 -0.01
CA VAL A 90 35.37 15.09 0.86
C VAL A 90 36.62 14.89 0.02
N PHE A 91 36.52 14.15 -1.09
CA PHE A 91 37.66 13.83 -1.96
C PHE A 91 37.97 14.91 -2.98
N LEU A 92 36.94 15.55 -3.55
CA LEU A 92 37.10 16.56 -4.60
C LEU A 92 37.34 17.96 -4.05
N MET A 93 36.88 18.22 -2.82
CA MET A 93 37.06 19.51 -2.14
C MET A 93 37.75 19.28 -0.78
N PRO A 94 39.02 18.86 -0.75
CA PRO A 94 39.73 18.63 0.50
C PRO A 94 39.98 19.96 1.23
N GLY A 95 39.51 20.05 2.48
CA GLY A 95 39.71 21.22 3.36
C GLY A 95 38.52 21.42 4.31
N ALA A 96 38.71 21.33 5.62
CA ALA A 96 37.58 21.12 6.51
C ALA A 96 36.62 22.32 6.68
N ASN A 97 36.98 23.57 6.35
CA ASN A 97 36.17 24.75 6.76
C ASN A 97 36.44 26.06 5.97
N SER A 98 36.86 26.04 4.70
CA SER A 98 37.12 27.30 3.99
C SER A 98 35.87 27.84 3.30
N THR A 99 35.68 29.16 3.32
CA THR A 99 34.69 29.90 2.51
C THR A 99 34.84 29.61 1.01
N GLN A 100 35.96 29.01 0.58
CA GLN A 100 36.20 28.58 -0.80
C GLN A 100 35.27 27.45 -1.25
N HIS A 101 34.75 26.62 -0.33
CA HIS A 101 33.77 25.56 -0.67
C HIS A 101 32.41 26.13 -1.08
N GLN A 102 32.20 27.44 -0.88
CA GLN A 102 31.03 28.16 -1.37
C GLN A 102 31.27 28.80 -2.76
N SER A 103 32.51 28.83 -3.25
CA SER A 103 32.85 29.43 -4.54
C SER A 103 32.51 28.48 -5.69
N ALA A 104 31.58 28.89 -6.54
CA ALA A 104 31.23 28.15 -7.77
C ALA A 104 32.46 27.84 -8.62
N ARG A 105 33.37 28.80 -8.77
CA ARG A 105 34.61 28.63 -9.55
C ARG A 105 35.55 27.57 -8.98
N TYR A 106 35.62 27.44 -7.66
CA TYR A 106 36.44 26.40 -7.03
C TYR A 106 35.84 25.01 -7.26
N ILE A 107 34.52 24.90 -7.18
CA ILE A 107 33.78 23.66 -7.43
C ILE A 107 33.93 23.23 -8.89
N GLU A 108 33.75 24.15 -9.83
CA GLU A 108 33.96 23.90 -11.26
C GLU A 108 35.38 23.41 -11.56
N ASP A 109 36.40 24.07 -11.00
CA ASP A 109 37.80 23.64 -11.16
C ASP A 109 38.06 22.24 -10.58
N ALA A 110 37.47 21.93 -9.42
CA ALA A 110 37.57 20.61 -8.80
C ALA A 110 36.90 19.51 -9.65
N VAL A 111 35.70 19.78 -10.16
CA VAL A 111 34.96 18.87 -11.04
C VAL A 111 35.70 18.67 -12.36
N GLN A 112 36.22 19.74 -12.96
CA GLN A 112 36.98 19.67 -14.22
C GLN A 112 38.28 18.87 -14.05
N LYS A 113 39.01 19.06 -12.94
CA LYS A 113 40.19 18.26 -12.62
C LYS A 113 39.86 16.77 -12.47
N PHE A 114 38.73 16.46 -11.83
CA PHE A 114 38.25 15.10 -11.75
C PHE A 114 37.94 14.54 -13.14
N GLU A 115 37.18 15.27 -13.96
CA GLU A 115 36.82 14.84 -15.32
C GLU A 115 38.06 14.52 -16.15
N ILE A 116 39.06 15.42 -16.17
CA ILE A 116 40.32 15.21 -16.87
C ILE A 116 41.04 13.96 -16.36
N SER A 117 41.12 13.80 -15.04
CA SER A 117 41.77 12.63 -14.43
C SER A 117 41.01 11.34 -14.74
N PHE A 118 39.68 11.40 -14.77
CA PHE A 118 38.80 10.28 -15.09
C PHE A 118 38.98 9.88 -16.56
N GLN A 119 39.00 10.83 -17.51
CA GLN A 119 39.25 10.55 -18.93
C GLN A 119 40.62 9.90 -19.19
N GLN A 120 41.62 10.23 -18.37
CA GLN A 120 42.98 9.68 -18.46
C GLN A 120 43.14 8.34 -17.74
N HIS A 121 42.16 7.92 -16.94
CA HIS A 121 42.24 6.68 -16.18
C HIS A 121 42.32 5.47 -17.15
N PRO A 122 43.12 4.44 -16.84
CA PRO A 122 43.30 3.29 -17.73
C PRO A 122 41.99 2.69 -18.25
N ALA A 123 40.94 2.59 -17.42
CA ALA A 123 39.62 2.11 -17.83
C ALA A 123 38.98 2.84 -19.03
N PHE A 124 39.42 4.06 -19.35
CA PHE A 124 38.91 4.89 -20.45
C PHE A 124 39.88 5.03 -21.61
N VAL A 125 41.08 4.48 -21.49
CA VAL A 125 42.06 4.45 -22.56
C VAL A 125 41.88 3.15 -23.35
N LYS A 126 41.41 3.25 -24.60
CA LYS A 126 40.96 2.11 -25.43
C LYS A 126 41.94 0.93 -25.55
N SER A 127 43.24 1.18 -25.37
CA SER A 127 44.31 0.19 -25.52
C SER A 127 44.65 -0.56 -24.24
N THR A 128 44.00 -0.26 -23.11
CA THR A 128 44.32 -0.87 -21.83
C THR A 128 43.47 -2.12 -21.56
N PRO A 129 43.97 -3.06 -20.72
CA PRO A 129 43.17 -4.17 -20.23
C PRO A 129 41.92 -3.74 -19.46
N GLU A 130 42.00 -2.67 -18.67
CA GLU A 130 40.91 -2.16 -17.85
C GLU A 130 39.73 -1.68 -18.72
N HIS A 131 40.01 -1.05 -19.87
CA HIS A 131 38.97 -0.64 -20.81
C HIS A 131 38.22 -1.83 -21.40
N LEU A 132 38.94 -2.91 -21.73
CA LEU A 132 38.31 -4.12 -22.26
C LEU A 132 37.42 -4.80 -21.21
N LEU A 133 37.85 -4.80 -19.94
CA LEU A 133 37.05 -5.32 -18.83
C LEU A 133 35.78 -4.50 -18.61
N LEU A 134 35.88 -3.17 -18.65
CA LEU A 134 34.71 -2.28 -18.50
C LEU A 134 33.73 -2.49 -19.65
N LYS A 135 34.22 -2.60 -20.89
CA LYS A 135 33.38 -2.89 -22.06
C LYS A 135 32.72 -4.27 -21.98
N TYR A 136 33.44 -5.26 -21.46
CA TYR A 136 32.87 -6.59 -21.22
C TYR A 136 31.75 -6.53 -20.19
N LEU A 137 31.94 -5.77 -19.10
CA LEU A 137 30.90 -5.55 -18.10
C LEU A 137 29.67 -4.83 -18.69
N ASP A 138 29.88 -3.79 -19.50
CA ASP A 138 28.79 -3.10 -20.21
C ASP A 138 27.96 -4.08 -21.04
N GLN A 139 28.65 -4.93 -21.81
CA GLN A 139 27.99 -5.96 -22.61
C GLN A 139 27.25 -6.96 -21.74
N TYR A 140 27.90 -7.47 -20.69
CA TYR A 140 27.30 -8.44 -19.78
C TYR A 140 26.04 -7.90 -19.10
N ILE A 141 26.05 -6.64 -18.67
CA ILE A 141 24.89 -5.99 -18.07
C ILE A 141 23.81 -5.75 -19.12
N SER A 142 24.17 -5.34 -20.34
CA SER A 142 23.22 -5.20 -21.45
C SER A 142 22.54 -6.53 -21.78
N ASP A 143 23.30 -7.62 -21.86
CA ASP A 143 22.81 -8.97 -22.11
C ASP A 143 21.92 -9.43 -20.95
N TRP A 144 22.36 -9.21 -19.71
CA TRP A 144 21.55 -9.49 -18.53
C TRP A 144 20.23 -8.70 -18.52
N HIS A 145 20.21 -7.44 -18.96
CA HIS A 145 18.96 -6.68 -19.11
C HIS A 145 18.07 -7.21 -20.23
N GLN A 146 18.65 -7.70 -21.33
CA GLN A 146 17.89 -8.31 -22.42
C GLN A 146 17.31 -9.68 -22.01
N ASP A 147 18.07 -10.49 -21.29
CA ASP A 147 17.65 -11.81 -20.78
C ASP A 147 16.74 -11.70 -19.55
N SER A 148 16.87 -10.63 -18.77
CA SER A 148 16.03 -10.34 -17.60
C SER A 148 14.81 -9.49 -17.94
N GLN A 149 14.61 -9.11 -19.20
CA GLN A 149 13.26 -8.80 -19.69
C GLN A 149 12.58 -10.16 -19.83
N PRO A 150 11.73 -10.58 -18.87
CA PRO A 150 11.04 -11.85 -19.02
C PRO A 150 10.36 -11.83 -20.38
N GLU A 151 10.68 -12.81 -21.22
CA GLU A 151 9.84 -13.16 -22.36
C GLU A 151 8.42 -13.07 -21.85
N ALA A 152 7.59 -12.24 -22.48
CA ALA A 152 6.21 -12.03 -22.09
C ALA A 152 5.46 -13.37 -22.21
N THR A 153 5.61 -14.23 -21.19
CA THR A 153 4.56 -15.14 -20.75
C THR A 153 3.34 -14.27 -20.74
N SER A 154 2.37 -14.59 -21.60
CA SER A 154 1.25 -13.70 -21.86
C SER A 154 0.75 -13.20 -20.51
N SER A 155 0.54 -11.89 -20.35
CA SER A 155 0.26 -11.29 -19.04
C SER A 155 -0.85 -12.03 -18.27
N GLN A 156 -1.71 -12.74 -18.99
CA GLN A 156 -2.72 -13.64 -18.49
C GLN A 156 -2.18 -14.91 -17.80
N GLU A 157 -1.27 -15.67 -18.43
CA GLU A 157 -0.69 -16.89 -17.83
C GLU A 157 0.04 -16.59 -16.53
N HIS A 158 0.80 -15.48 -16.49
CA HIS A 158 1.46 -15.05 -15.27
C HIS A 158 0.44 -14.69 -14.17
N ARG A 159 -0.60 -13.92 -14.51
CA ARG A 159 -1.69 -13.58 -13.56
C ARG A 159 -2.37 -14.84 -13.03
N GLU A 160 -2.72 -15.78 -13.91
CA GLU A 160 -3.34 -17.05 -13.52
C GLU A 160 -2.44 -17.86 -12.58
N ALA A 161 -1.14 -17.93 -12.83
CA ALA A 161 -0.20 -18.58 -11.93
C ALA A 161 -0.18 -17.94 -10.52
N LYS A 162 -0.32 -16.60 -10.43
CA LYS A 162 -0.40 -15.89 -9.15
C LYS A 162 -1.73 -16.12 -8.42
N MET A 163 -2.85 -16.17 -9.16
CA MET A 163 -4.16 -16.51 -8.59
C MET A 163 -4.19 -17.97 -8.11
N GLU A 164 -3.61 -18.88 -8.87
CA GLU A 164 -3.46 -20.30 -8.51
C GLU A 164 -2.60 -20.46 -7.24
N LEU A 165 -1.49 -19.70 -7.12
CA LEU A 165 -0.69 -19.69 -5.89
C LEU A 165 -1.52 -19.28 -4.67
N PHE A 166 -2.38 -18.28 -4.80
CA PHE A 166 -3.26 -17.85 -3.71
C PHE A 166 -4.33 -18.90 -3.40
N LEU A 167 -4.91 -19.55 -4.40
CA LEU A 167 -5.83 -20.68 -4.21
C LEU A 167 -5.15 -21.83 -3.46
N GLN A 168 -3.93 -22.21 -3.86
CA GLN A 168 -3.15 -23.24 -3.19
C GLN A 168 -2.86 -22.87 -1.73
N TYR A 169 -2.58 -21.59 -1.46
CA TYR A 169 -2.46 -21.09 -0.10
C TYR A 169 -3.76 -21.29 0.69
N LEU A 170 -4.93 -20.90 0.16
CA LEU A 170 -6.21 -21.14 0.83
C LEU A 170 -6.49 -22.63 1.07
N MET A 171 -6.22 -23.47 0.06
CA MET A 171 -6.36 -24.93 0.15
C MET A 171 -5.45 -25.53 1.22
N HIS A 172 -4.22 -25.02 1.36
CA HIS A 172 -3.28 -25.42 2.40
C HIS A 172 -3.80 -25.12 3.81
N LEU A 173 -4.67 -24.11 3.95
CA LEU A 173 -5.24 -23.67 5.22
C LEU A 173 -6.55 -24.35 5.60
N VAL A 174 -7.18 -25.11 4.71
CA VAL A 174 -8.42 -25.89 4.97
C VAL A 174 -8.35 -26.77 6.22
N PRO A 175 -7.21 -27.37 6.62
CA PRO A 175 -7.11 -28.10 7.88
C PRO A 175 -7.51 -27.29 9.11
N ILE A 176 -7.40 -25.94 9.09
CA ILE A 176 -7.85 -25.07 10.19
C ILE A 176 -9.36 -25.20 10.44
N VAL A 177 -10.12 -25.45 9.38
CA VAL A 177 -11.58 -25.59 9.44
C VAL A 177 -11.98 -27.01 9.87
N SER A 178 -11.25 -28.00 9.39
CA SER A 178 -11.64 -29.41 9.48
C SER A 178 -10.97 -30.18 10.62
N SER A 179 -9.94 -29.62 11.25
CA SER A 179 -9.17 -30.25 12.33
C SER A 179 -9.20 -29.44 13.62
N THR A 180 -9.05 -30.13 14.74
CA THR A 180 -8.90 -29.46 16.05
C THR A 180 -7.54 -28.76 16.17
N PRO A 181 -7.44 -27.67 16.96
CA PRO A 181 -6.15 -27.02 17.22
C PRO A 181 -5.09 -27.99 17.76
N ALA A 182 -5.48 -28.97 18.58
CA ALA A 182 -4.58 -29.97 19.13
C ALA A 182 -3.94 -30.86 18.03
N GLN A 183 -4.74 -31.29 17.04
CA GLN A 183 -4.25 -32.07 15.90
C GLN A 183 -3.25 -31.26 15.07
N ILE A 184 -3.53 -29.97 14.83
CA ILE A 184 -2.64 -29.09 14.05
C ILE A 184 -1.32 -28.84 14.80
N HIS A 185 -1.34 -28.64 16.12
CA HIS A 185 -0.13 -28.47 16.94
C HIS A 185 0.80 -29.71 16.90
N GLN A 186 0.23 -30.90 16.80
CA GLN A 186 0.98 -32.16 16.67
C GLN A 186 1.60 -32.35 15.28
N GLY A 187 1.08 -31.65 14.26
CA GLY A 187 1.62 -31.67 12.89
C GLY A 187 3.03 -31.07 12.77
N LYS A 188 3.60 -31.10 11.57
CA LYS A 188 4.91 -30.48 11.27
C LYS A 188 4.80 -29.13 10.55
N ASP A 189 3.58 -28.69 10.26
CA ASP A 189 3.34 -27.49 9.47
C ASP A 189 3.45 -26.21 10.31
N ASN A 190 4.51 -25.44 10.08
CA ASN A 190 4.77 -24.23 10.84
C ASN A 190 3.81 -23.07 10.49
N LEU A 191 3.29 -23.04 9.25
CA LEU A 191 2.34 -22.01 8.84
C LEU A 191 1.00 -22.22 9.56
N LEU A 192 0.47 -23.45 9.54
CA LEU A 192 -0.75 -23.80 10.24
C LEU A 192 -0.61 -23.56 11.75
N LYS A 193 0.51 -23.95 12.35
CA LYS A 193 0.81 -23.65 13.76
C LYS A 193 0.84 -22.16 14.04
N SER A 194 1.44 -21.35 13.18
CA SER A 194 1.48 -19.90 13.36
C SER A 194 0.08 -19.31 13.34
N ILE A 195 -0.78 -19.75 12.42
CA ILE A 195 -2.13 -19.20 12.28
C ILE A 195 -3.00 -19.54 13.49
N ILE A 196 -2.98 -20.80 13.95
CA ILE A 196 -3.83 -21.23 15.08
C ILE A 196 -3.46 -20.59 16.42
N THR A 197 -2.27 -19.99 16.55
CA THR A 197 -1.90 -19.25 17.78
C THR A 197 -2.74 -18.00 17.98
N ASN A 198 -3.29 -17.43 16.90
CA ASN A 198 -4.20 -16.29 16.96
C ASN A 198 -5.12 -16.27 15.74
N LEU A 199 -6.17 -17.09 15.79
CA LEU A 199 -7.14 -17.22 14.70
C LEU A 199 -7.88 -15.90 14.43
N ASP A 200 -8.15 -15.08 15.44
CA ASP A 200 -8.83 -13.79 15.25
C ASP A 200 -8.05 -12.81 14.35
N PHE A 201 -6.72 -12.99 14.26
CA PHE A 201 -5.84 -12.09 13.53
C PHE A 201 -5.25 -12.71 12.25
N PHE A 202 -4.95 -14.01 12.26
CA PHE A 202 -4.24 -14.67 11.16
C PHE A 202 -5.13 -15.54 10.27
N SER A 203 -6.35 -15.89 10.70
CA SER A 203 -7.22 -16.75 9.88
C SER A 203 -7.70 -16.01 8.63
N PRO A 204 -7.57 -16.61 7.43
CA PRO A 204 -8.25 -16.09 6.24
C PRO A 204 -9.76 -16.39 6.24
N PHE A 205 -10.21 -17.30 7.12
CA PHE A 205 -11.60 -17.69 7.29
C PHE A 205 -12.15 -16.96 8.52
N HIS A 206 -12.69 -15.77 8.30
CA HIS A 206 -13.06 -14.85 9.38
C HIS A 206 -14.10 -15.45 10.32
N GLN A 207 -15.04 -16.23 9.78
CA GLN A 207 -16.11 -16.93 10.48
C GLN A 207 -15.59 -17.94 11.52
N LEU A 208 -14.33 -18.37 11.39
CA LEU A 208 -13.69 -19.30 12.34
C LEU A 208 -12.94 -18.59 13.46
N ALA A 209 -12.84 -17.27 13.42
CA ALA A 209 -12.26 -16.49 14.51
C ALA A 209 -13.06 -16.75 15.80
N PRO A 210 -12.43 -17.15 16.92
CA PRO A 210 -13.15 -17.46 18.16
C PRO A 210 -14.09 -16.34 18.63
N THR A 211 -13.69 -15.09 18.39
CA THR A 211 -14.51 -13.93 18.73
C THR A 211 -15.76 -13.83 17.84
N ILE A 212 -15.63 -14.14 16.54
CA ILE A 212 -16.75 -14.14 15.59
C ILE A 212 -17.70 -15.30 15.88
N VAL A 213 -17.19 -16.52 16.11
CA VAL A 213 -18.02 -17.68 16.46
C VAL A 213 -18.91 -17.39 17.69
N HIS A 214 -18.36 -16.75 18.72
CA HIS A 214 -19.17 -16.36 19.88
C HIS A 214 -20.18 -15.25 19.51
N ALA A 215 -19.76 -14.26 18.74
CA ALA A 215 -20.64 -13.18 18.29
C ALA A 215 -21.77 -13.66 17.39
N GLU A 216 -21.57 -14.69 16.57
CA GLU A 216 -22.63 -15.29 15.76
C GLU A 216 -23.76 -15.85 16.62
N ILE A 217 -23.43 -16.43 17.77
CA ILE A 217 -24.41 -17.00 18.70
C ILE A 217 -25.08 -15.91 19.53
N THR A 218 -24.33 -14.89 19.94
CA THR A 218 -24.79 -13.88 20.89
C THR A 218 -25.38 -12.63 20.24
N ILE A 219 -24.67 -12.04 19.28
CA ILE A 219 -25.00 -10.76 18.65
C ILE A 219 -25.73 -10.98 17.31
N PHE A 220 -25.18 -11.83 16.45
CA PHE A 220 -25.67 -11.99 15.08
C PHE A 220 -26.72 -13.09 14.89
N SER A 221 -27.13 -13.76 15.97
CA SER A 221 -28.07 -14.90 15.92
C SER A 221 -29.48 -14.52 15.49
N ASN A 222 -29.84 -13.23 15.54
CA ASN A 222 -31.16 -12.75 15.16
C ASN A 222 -31.08 -11.48 14.31
N SER A 223 -31.13 -11.65 13.00
CA SER A 223 -31.08 -10.55 12.03
C SER A 223 -32.23 -9.55 12.17
N HIS A 224 -33.39 -9.94 12.71
CA HIS A 224 -34.48 -8.99 12.98
C HIS A 224 -34.12 -8.03 14.11
N LYS A 225 -33.45 -8.50 15.17
CA LYS A 225 -32.97 -7.62 16.25
C LYS A 225 -31.92 -6.63 15.75
N LEU A 226 -31.11 -7.03 14.77
CA LEU A 226 -30.11 -6.17 14.16
C LEU A 226 -30.69 -5.03 13.31
N LYS A 227 -31.98 -5.09 12.94
CA LYS A 227 -32.73 -3.99 12.30
C LYS A 227 -33.33 -3.05 13.36
N SER A 228 -32.52 -2.62 14.31
CA SER A 228 -32.87 -1.63 15.33
C SER A 228 -31.64 -0.86 15.79
N HIS A 229 -31.82 0.27 16.48
CA HIS A 229 -30.71 0.99 17.10
C HIS A 229 -29.98 0.13 18.15
N ILE A 230 -30.70 -0.72 18.91
CA ILE A 230 -30.10 -1.66 19.88
C ILE A 230 -29.19 -2.65 19.16
N GLY A 231 -29.64 -3.16 18.01
CA GLY A 231 -28.84 -4.03 17.17
C GLY A 231 -27.59 -3.37 16.63
N LEU A 232 -27.75 -2.19 16.03
CA LEU A 232 -26.64 -1.36 15.54
C LEU A 232 -25.63 -1.04 16.66
N PHE A 233 -26.11 -0.68 17.85
CA PHE A 233 -25.31 -0.45 19.04
C PHE A 233 -24.45 -1.66 19.41
N ASN A 234 -25.06 -2.85 19.50
CA ASN A 234 -24.34 -4.08 19.85
C ASN A 234 -23.30 -4.47 18.79
N MET A 235 -23.59 -4.26 17.50
CA MET A 235 -22.61 -4.47 16.41
C MET A 235 -21.39 -3.53 16.56
N LEU A 236 -21.64 -2.25 16.84
CA LEU A 236 -20.60 -1.25 17.06
C LEU A 236 -19.76 -1.55 18.29
N CYS A 237 -20.39 -1.96 19.40
CA CYS A 237 -19.69 -2.38 20.61
C CYS A 237 -18.81 -3.62 20.36
N PHE A 238 -19.33 -4.61 19.65
CA PHE A 238 -18.59 -5.81 19.31
C PHE A 238 -17.30 -5.48 18.55
N HIS A 239 -17.40 -4.84 17.39
CA HIS A 239 -16.22 -4.55 16.59
C HIS A 239 -15.36 -3.42 17.13
N GLY A 240 -15.99 -2.37 17.65
CA GLY A 240 -15.31 -1.21 18.17
C GLY A 240 -14.53 -1.56 19.43
N VAL A 241 -15.17 -2.20 20.40
CA VAL A 241 -14.62 -2.34 21.76
C VAL A 241 -14.13 -3.76 22.00
N PHE A 242 -14.98 -4.76 21.80
CA PHE A 242 -14.76 -6.09 22.37
C PHE A 242 -13.95 -7.05 21.50
N TYR A 243 -13.88 -6.83 20.19
CA TYR A 243 -13.29 -7.77 19.24
C TYR A 243 -11.85 -8.16 19.61
N GLY A 244 -11.55 -9.47 19.54
CA GLY A 244 -10.22 -10.02 19.80
C GLY A 244 -9.78 -9.96 21.26
N THR A 245 -10.69 -9.78 22.22
CA THR A 245 -10.41 -9.87 23.67
C THR A 245 -10.78 -11.24 24.23
N GLU A 246 -10.12 -11.65 25.31
CA GLU A 246 -10.48 -12.89 26.03
C GLU A 246 -11.89 -12.84 26.62
N TRP A 247 -12.35 -11.65 27.03
CA TRP A 247 -13.73 -11.45 27.47
C TRP A 247 -14.71 -11.79 26.35
N CYS A 248 -14.50 -11.27 25.14
CA CYS A 248 -15.40 -11.49 24.01
C CYS A 248 -15.48 -12.98 23.61
N LYS A 249 -14.37 -13.72 23.74
CA LYS A 249 -14.33 -15.17 23.47
C LYS A 249 -15.16 -16.01 24.44
N THR A 250 -15.43 -15.52 25.65
CA THR A 250 -15.95 -16.35 26.75
C THR A 250 -17.21 -15.80 27.41
N ASN A 251 -17.43 -14.49 27.38
CA ASN A 251 -18.43 -13.78 28.17
C ASN A 251 -19.19 -12.71 27.35
N LEU A 252 -19.05 -12.72 26.02
CA LEU A 252 -19.78 -11.78 25.16
C LEU A 252 -21.28 -11.90 25.42
N ARG A 253 -21.95 -10.76 25.52
CA ARG A 253 -23.39 -10.69 25.77
C ARG A 253 -24.04 -9.55 24.99
N TRP A 254 -25.34 -9.70 24.79
CA TRP A 254 -26.21 -8.65 24.27
C TRP A 254 -26.57 -7.66 25.38
N PHE A 255 -26.61 -6.37 25.05
CA PHE A 255 -27.08 -5.30 25.93
C PHE A 255 -28.37 -4.72 25.35
N ASP A 256 -29.48 -4.78 26.10
CA ASP A 256 -30.78 -4.28 25.62
C ASP A 256 -30.86 -2.75 25.73
N CYS A 257 -30.08 -2.13 26.61
CA CYS A 257 -29.93 -0.69 26.69
C CYS A 257 -28.54 -0.24 27.20
N TYR A 258 -28.30 1.07 27.16
CA TYR A 258 -27.07 1.66 27.72
C TYR A 258 -26.95 1.45 29.24
N ASP A 259 -28.06 1.43 29.98
CA ASP A 259 -28.03 1.20 31.42
C ASP A 259 -27.59 -0.24 31.76
N ASP A 260 -27.91 -1.23 30.93
CA ASP A 260 -27.42 -2.61 31.09
C ASP A 260 -25.89 -2.69 30.94
N TRP A 261 -25.33 -1.89 30.03
CA TRP A 261 -23.90 -1.72 29.89
C TRP A 261 -23.28 -1.01 31.09
N LEU A 262 -23.90 0.06 31.60
CA LEU A 262 -23.39 0.75 32.79
C LEU A 262 -23.37 -0.17 34.01
N GLN A 263 -24.46 -0.90 34.24
CA GLN A 263 -24.56 -1.86 35.33
C GLN A 263 -23.50 -2.96 35.21
N PHE A 264 -23.29 -3.49 34.01
CA PHE A 264 -22.20 -4.43 33.74
C PHE A 264 -20.83 -3.90 34.14
N TYR A 265 -20.52 -2.71 33.66
CA TYR A 265 -19.22 -2.11 33.81
C TYR A 265 -18.95 -1.76 35.28
N ASP A 266 -19.96 -1.25 35.98
CA ASP A 266 -19.91 -1.00 37.41
C ASP A 266 -19.69 -2.28 38.23
N ASP A 267 -20.36 -3.38 37.87
CA ASP A 267 -20.18 -4.66 38.54
C ASP A 267 -18.79 -5.26 38.29
N LEU A 268 -18.23 -5.08 37.09
CA LEU A 268 -16.85 -5.44 36.78
C LEU A 268 -15.87 -4.66 37.66
N LEU A 269 -16.06 -3.35 37.82
CA LEU A 269 -15.22 -2.51 38.69
C LEU A 269 -15.35 -2.91 40.18
N LYS A 270 -16.57 -3.19 40.65
CA LYS A 270 -16.82 -3.68 42.02
C LYS A 270 -16.20 -5.05 42.28
N GLY A 271 -16.08 -5.88 41.25
CA GLY A 271 -15.39 -7.18 41.27
C GLY A 271 -13.88 -7.10 41.48
N GLY A 272 -13.30 -5.90 41.66
CA GLY A 272 -11.89 -5.68 41.96
C GLY A 272 -11.04 -5.30 40.75
N TYR A 273 -11.64 -5.10 39.57
CA TYR A 273 -10.92 -4.56 38.42
C TYR A 273 -10.71 -3.05 38.60
N MET A 274 -9.45 -2.59 38.54
CA MET A 274 -9.18 -1.17 38.36
C MET A 274 -9.63 -0.72 36.96
N LYS A 275 -10.00 0.56 36.78
CA LYS A 275 -10.49 1.10 35.50
C LYS A 275 -9.59 0.73 34.31
N ASP A 276 -8.28 0.91 34.43
CA ASP A 276 -7.33 0.57 33.35
C ASP A 276 -7.24 -0.95 33.11
N SER A 277 -7.47 -1.76 34.15
CA SER A 277 -7.52 -3.21 34.01
C SER A 277 -8.81 -3.67 33.34
N ALA A 278 -9.94 -3.03 33.63
CA ALA A 278 -11.21 -3.26 32.96
C ALA A 278 -11.15 -2.85 31.48
N GLU A 279 -10.54 -1.70 31.17
CA GLU A 279 -10.31 -1.25 29.80
C GLU A 279 -9.46 -2.27 29.02
N ASN A 280 -8.31 -2.69 29.55
CA ASN A 280 -7.46 -3.66 28.86
C ASN A 280 -8.09 -5.06 28.75
N TYR A 281 -9.03 -5.38 29.65
CA TYR A 281 -9.78 -6.63 29.60
C TYR A 281 -10.87 -6.61 28.51
N LEU A 282 -11.53 -5.47 28.33
CA LEU A 282 -12.64 -5.29 27.40
C LEU A 282 -12.22 -4.74 26.04
N VAL A 283 -11.01 -4.18 25.89
CA VAL A 283 -10.54 -3.52 24.67
C VAL A 283 -9.23 -4.10 24.17
N ASN A 284 -9.25 -4.69 22.97
CA ASN A 284 -8.03 -5.03 22.25
C ASN A 284 -7.64 -3.90 21.31
N LYS A 285 -6.82 -3.00 21.84
CA LYS A 285 -6.20 -1.88 21.13
C LYS A 285 -5.45 -2.28 19.84
N LYS A 286 -5.02 -3.54 19.71
CA LYS A 286 -4.29 -4.03 18.54
C LYS A 286 -5.13 -4.93 17.62
N ALA A 287 -6.42 -5.05 17.87
CA ALA A 287 -7.35 -5.89 17.11
C ALA A 287 -7.21 -5.74 15.59
N TYR A 288 -7.00 -4.50 15.13
CA TYR A 288 -6.98 -4.13 13.72
C TYR A 288 -5.61 -3.61 13.26
N GLY A 289 -4.53 -3.97 13.97
CA GLY A 289 -3.16 -3.58 13.66
C GLY A 289 -2.59 -2.45 14.53
N PRO A 290 -1.45 -1.86 14.12
CA PRO A 290 -0.76 -0.84 14.90
C PRO A 290 -1.59 0.43 15.08
N HIS A 291 -1.64 0.95 16.29
CA HIS A 291 -2.39 2.17 16.61
C HIS A 291 -1.78 3.42 15.98
N MET A 292 -2.61 4.15 15.21
CA MET A 292 -2.28 5.45 14.62
C MET A 292 -3.18 6.57 15.19
N GLY A 293 -3.46 6.53 16.50
CA GLY A 293 -4.05 7.67 17.25
C GLY A 293 -5.57 7.69 17.45
N LYS A 294 -6.35 6.90 16.69
CA LYS A 294 -7.79 6.67 16.97
C LYS A 294 -7.99 5.24 17.44
N SER A 295 -7.92 5.02 18.74
CA SER A 295 -8.24 3.73 19.36
C SER A 295 -9.66 3.77 19.89
N CYS A 296 -10.46 2.75 19.56
CA CYS A 296 -11.69 2.51 20.27
C CYS A 296 -11.40 2.28 21.77
N LYS A 297 -12.33 2.68 22.61
CA LYS A 297 -12.26 2.59 24.08
C LYS A 297 -13.65 2.38 24.67
N THR A 298 -13.72 1.95 25.93
CA THR A 298 -15.03 1.78 26.59
C THR A 298 -15.83 3.07 26.67
N ASP A 299 -15.18 4.24 26.73
CA ASP A 299 -15.84 5.56 26.70
C ASP A 299 -16.66 5.79 25.41
N ASP A 300 -16.32 5.13 24.29
CA ASP A 300 -17.00 5.34 23.00
C ASP A 300 -18.41 4.70 22.99
N ILE A 301 -18.68 3.75 23.88
CA ILE A 301 -19.96 3.01 23.96
C ILE A 301 -21.14 3.95 24.16
N LYS A 302 -20.97 5.01 24.97
CA LYS A 302 -22.03 6.02 25.13
C LYS A 302 -22.38 6.68 23.81
N SER A 303 -21.36 7.05 23.03
CA SER A 303 -21.55 7.68 21.73
C SER A 303 -22.17 6.70 20.73
N TYR A 304 -21.82 5.41 20.79
CA TYR A 304 -22.47 4.38 19.97
C TYR A 304 -23.95 4.28 20.26
N TRP A 305 -24.35 4.29 21.53
CA TRP A 305 -25.76 4.28 21.91
C TRP A 305 -26.49 5.52 21.36
N GLU A 306 -26.00 6.72 21.69
CA GLU A 306 -26.62 7.98 21.29
C GLU A 306 -26.74 8.12 19.76
N MET A 307 -25.66 7.83 19.02
CA MET A 307 -25.65 7.92 17.56
C MET A 307 -26.45 6.81 16.90
N SER A 308 -26.52 5.60 17.48
CA SER A 308 -27.36 4.52 16.93
C SER A 308 -28.83 4.90 16.98
N LEU A 309 -29.26 5.58 18.05
CA LEU A 309 -30.62 6.10 18.19
C LEU A 309 -30.88 7.25 17.23
N GLU A 310 -29.97 8.23 17.15
CA GLU A 310 -30.08 9.38 16.24
C GLU A 310 -30.17 8.95 14.77
N HIS A 311 -29.47 7.88 14.39
CA HIS A 311 -29.29 7.48 13.01
C HIS A 311 -30.05 6.20 12.60
N GLU A 312 -30.97 5.72 13.43
CA GLU A 312 -31.71 4.47 13.19
C GLU A 312 -32.45 4.49 11.85
N GLU A 313 -33.21 5.54 11.55
CA GLU A 313 -33.98 5.66 10.30
C GLU A 313 -33.07 5.57 9.06
N LYS A 314 -31.93 6.29 9.09
CA LYS A 314 -30.95 6.29 8.01
C LYS A 314 -30.30 4.92 7.83
N TYR A 315 -29.98 4.25 8.94
CA TYR A 315 -29.43 2.89 8.90
C TYR A 315 -30.43 1.92 8.24
N LEU A 316 -31.69 1.97 8.65
CA LEU A 316 -32.76 1.13 8.10
C LEU A 316 -33.04 1.43 6.62
N GLU A 317 -32.98 2.70 6.22
CA GLU A 317 -33.08 3.11 4.81
C GLU A 317 -31.96 2.49 3.97
N ILE A 318 -30.71 2.59 4.43
CA ILE A 318 -29.54 2.04 3.73
C ILE A 318 -29.66 0.52 3.58
N ILE A 319 -30.04 -0.18 4.66
CA ILE A 319 -30.27 -1.63 4.64
C ILE A 319 -31.42 -1.98 3.69
N GLY A 320 -32.53 -1.23 3.72
CA GLY A 320 -33.68 -1.44 2.84
C GLY A 320 -33.35 -1.25 1.35
N ASN A 321 -32.42 -0.34 1.05
CA ASN A 321 -31.94 -0.08 -0.31
C ASN A 321 -30.84 -1.06 -0.77
N ASN A 322 -30.37 -1.96 0.09
CA ASN A 322 -29.25 -2.86 -0.16
C ASN A 322 -27.96 -2.14 -0.62
N ASP A 323 -27.67 -0.97 -0.05
CA ASP A 323 -26.51 -0.16 -0.46
C ASP A 323 -25.30 -0.39 0.46
N HIS A 324 -24.46 -1.37 0.09
CA HIS A 324 -23.24 -1.71 0.83
C HIS A 324 -22.26 -0.55 0.94
N TRP A 325 -22.21 0.34 -0.05
CA TRP A 325 -21.27 1.46 -0.06
C TRP A 325 -21.73 2.61 0.86
N ALA A 326 -23.02 2.92 0.83
CA ALA A 326 -23.62 3.85 1.78
C ALA A 326 -23.47 3.31 3.21
N LEU A 327 -23.63 1.99 3.42
CA LEU A 327 -23.46 1.38 4.73
C LEU A 327 -22.01 1.47 5.23
N TYR A 328 -21.03 1.19 4.38
CA TYR A 328 -19.62 1.39 4.71
C TYR A 328 -19.35 2.84 5.13
N LYS A 329 -19.85 3.83 4.37
CA LYS A 329 -19.69 5.24 4.72
C LYS A 329 -20.43 5.62 6.00
N PHE A 330 -21.57 5.00 6.26
CA PHE A 330 -22.38 5.20 7.45
C PHE A 330 -21.62 4.80 8.72
N PHE A 331 -20.98 3.64 8.74
CA PHE A 331 -20.20 3.19 9.90
C PHE A 331 -19.01 4.11 10.22
N LEU A 332 -18.43 4.79 9.23
CA LEU A 332 -17.35 5.77 9.44
C LEU A 332 -17.77 7.02 10.21
N LEU A 333 -19.07 7.23 10.45
CA LEU A 333 -19.58 8.34 11.26
C LEU A 333 -19.33 8.12 12.75
N PHE A 334 -19.17 6.86 13.20
CA PHE A 334 -19.08 6.52 14.61
C PHE A 334 -17.64 6.70 15.15
N PRO A 335 -17.48 7.18 16.40
CA PRO A 335 -16.16 7.42 16.98
C PRO A 335 -15.35 6.12 17.11
N GLY A 336 -14.05 6.19 16.85
CA GLY A 336 -13.18 5.00 16.89
C GLY A 336 -13.36 4.03 15.69
N VAL A 337 -14.47 4.08 14.97
CA VAL A 337 -14.71 3.22 13.79
C VAL A 337 -13.87 3.68 12.59
N GLY A 338 -12.82 2.91 12.30
CA GLY A 338 -11.96 3.11 11.13
C GLY A 338 -12.45 2.37 9.88
N GLN A 339 -11.70 2.52 8.78
CA GLN A 339 -12.00 1.89 7.50
C GLN A 339 -12.10 0.36 7.59
N LEU A 340 -11.20 -0.29 8.34
CA LEU A 340 -11.23 -1.74 8.48
C LEU A 340 -12.44 -2.22 9.29
N ILE A 341 -12.74 -1.56 10.42
CA ILE A 341 -13.92 -1.88 11.24
C ILE A 341 -15.21 -1.71 10.42
N SER A 342 -15.34 -0.60 9.69
CA SER A 342 -16.49 -0.37 8.83
C SER A 342 -16.66 -1.46 7.78
N LEU A 343 -15.56 -1.90 7.14
CA LEU A 343 -15.61 -2.98 6.15
C LEU A 343 -16.08 -4.31 6.78
N LEU A 344 -15.59 -4.64 7.97
CA LEU A 344 -15.99 -5.85 8.70
C LEU A 344 -17.47 -5.78 9.10
N LEU A 345 -17.94 -4.64 9.61
CA LEU A 345 -19.37 -4.44 9.91
C LEU A 345 -20.25 -4.65 8.68
N VAL A 346 -19.83 -4.18 7.49
CA VAL A 346 -20.56 -4.48 6.25
C VAL A 346 -20.54 -5.99 5.94
N GLY A 347 -19.39 -6.65 6.11
CA GLY A 347 -19.26 -8.10 6.00
C GLY A 347 -20.27 -8.83 6.88
N ASP A 348 -20.29 -8.51 8.17
CA ASP A 348 -21.21 -9.11 9.14
C ASP A 348 -22.67 -8.89 8.78
N THR A 349 -23.05 -7.72 8.25
CA THR A 349 -24.42 -7.51 7.76
C THR A 349 -24.79 -8.40 6.59
N ILE A 350 -23.83 -8.79 5.75
CA ILE A 350 -24.06 -9.75 4.66
C ILE A 350 -24.22 -11.16 5.24
N GLU A 351 -23.30 -11.57 6.11
CA GLU A 351 -23.28 -12.91 6.72
C GLU A 351 -24.55 -13.20 7.54
N CYS A 352 -25.05 -12.22 8.29
CA CYS A 352 -26.29 -12.38 9.04
C CYS A 352 -27.56 -12.12 8.21
N ASN A 353 -27.46 -12.04 6.88
CA ASN A 353 -28.57 -11.85 5.94
C ASN A 353 -29.37 -10.55 6.15
N LEU A 354 -28.74 -9.48 6.67
CA LEU A 354 -29.33 -8.13 6.63
C LEU A 354 -29.22 -7.52 5.24
N LEU A 355 -28.09 -7.80 4.57
CA LEU A 355 -27.82 -7.41 3.19
C LEU A 355 -27.61 -8.66 2.32
N PRO A 356 -27.92 -8.58 1.02
CA PRO A 356 -27.60 -9.66 0.10
C PRO A 356 -26.08 -9.76 -0.13
N PRO A 357 -25.60 -10.94 -0.59
CA PRO A 357 -24.21 -11.10 -1.03
C PRO A 357 -23.80 -10.05 -2.06
N VAL A 358 -22.59 -9.52 -1.90
CA VAL A 358 -22.03 -8.50 -2.78
C VAL A 358 -21.39 -9.14 -4.01
N LYS A 359 -21.62 -8.56 -5.18
CA LYS A 359 -20.89 -8.95 -6.38
C LYS A 359 -19.41 -8.56 -6.26
N ALA A 360 -18.53 -9.40 -6.78
CA ALA A 360 -17.08 -9.21 -6.67
C ALA A 360 -16.60 -7.83 -7.16
N GLU A 361 -17.25 -7.28 -8.20
CA GLU A 361 -16.91 -5.97 -8.74
C GLU A 361 -17.24 -4.82 -7.78
N VAL A 362 -18.36 -4.93 -7.06
CA VAL A 362 -18.76 -3.93 -6.06
C VAL A 362 -17.79 -3.97 -4.89
N TRP A 363 -17.46 -5.17 -4.40
CA TRP A 363 -16.50 -5.33 -3.32
C TRP A 363 -15.09 -4.89 -3.73
N GLY A 364 -14.67 -5.18 -4.97
CA GLY A 364 -13.42 -4.69 -5.54
C GLY A 364 -13.33 -3.16 -5.58
N ALA A 365 -14.45 -2.46 -5.85
CA ALA A 365 -14.51 -1.01 -5.80
C ALA A 365 -14.34 -0.48 -4.36
N VAL A 366 -14.95 -1.14 -3.37
CA VAL A 366 -14.76 -0.82 -1.95
C VAL A 366 -13.29 -0.99 -1.56
N ILE A 367 -12.66 -2.10 -1.91
CA ILE A 367 -11.22 -2.35 -1.65
C ILE A 367 -10.34 -1.29 -2.31
N ALA A 368 -10.64 -0.89 -3.54
CA ALA A 368 -9.93 0.15 -4.27
C ALA A 368 -10.02 1.52 -3.57
N GLU A 369 -11.17 1.84 -2.98
CA GLU A 369 -11.37 3.09 -2.24
C GLU A 369 -10.71 3.06 -0.86
N VAL A 370 -10.91 1.96 -0.12
CA VAL A 370 -10.32 1.76 1.22
C VAL A 370 -8.80 1.82 1.15
N ASN A 371 -8.20 1.23 0.10
CA ASN A 371 -6.75 1.27 -0.15
C ASN A 371 -5.92 0.69 1.03
N LEU A 372 -6.49 -0.26 1.77
CA LEU A 372 -5.85 -1.04 2.84
C LEU A 372 -5.83 -2.53 2.48
N GLY A 373 -5.23 -3.36 3.34
CA GLY A 373 -5.34 -4.83 3.37
C GLY A 373 -5.34 -5.52 2.01
N GLY A 374 -6.53 -5.68 1.43
CA GLY A 374 -6.76 -6.26 0.09
C GLY A 374 -5.87 -5.69 -1.01
N LYS A 375 -5.67 -4.37 -1.11
CA LYS A 375 -4.76 -3.81 -2.12
C LYS A 375 -3.32 -4.29 -1.90
N ARG A 376 -2.86 -4.30 -0.65
CA ARG A 376 -1.52 -4.78 -0.32
C ARG A 376 -1.37 -6.27 -0.69
N GLY A 377 -2.39 -7.07 -0.47
CA GLY A 377 -2.45 -8.46 -0.92
C GLY A 377 -2.32 -8.59 -2.44
N LEU A 378 -3.10 -7.82 -3.21
CA LEU A 378 -3.01 -7.82 -4.67
C LEU A 378 -1.63 -7.38 -5.19
N VAL A 379 -0.99 -6.41 -4.53
CA VAL A 379 0.40 -6.01 -4.83
C VAL A 379 1.39 -7.14 -4.52
N GLN A 380 1.25 -7.81 -3.37
CA GLN A 380 2.13 -8.91 -2.96
C GLN A 380 1.99 -10.15 -3.86
N LEU A 381 0.79 -10.38 -4.40
CA LEU A 381 0.54 -11.39 -5.42
C LEU A 381 0.96 -10.94 -6.82
N GLU A 382 1.50 -9.72 -6.99
CA GLU A 382 1.91 -9.16 -8.28
C GLU A 382 0.75 -9.06 -9.29
N LEU A 383 -0.49 -9.04 -8.82
CA LEU A 383 -1.69 -8.87 -9.65
C LEU A 383 -1.91 -7.41 -10.05
N ILE A 384 -1.32 -6.48 -9.30
CA ILE A 384 -1.31 -5.05 -9.60
C ILE A 384 0.04 -4.44 -9.26
N ASN A 385 0.42 -3.37 -9.96
CA ASN A 385 1.60 -2.59 -9.64
C ASN A 385 1.29 -1.58 -8.52
N LYS A 386 2.12 -1.55 -7.48
CA LYS A 386 1.95 -0.69 -6.30
C LYS A 386 1.81 0.81 -6.64
N ASP A 387 2.62 1.28 -7.58
CA ASP A 387 2.83 2.70 -7.83
C ASP A 387 1.98 3.23 -9.00
N SER A 388 1.58 2.34 -9.93
CA SER A 388 0.82 2.73 -11.12
C SER A 388 -0.64 2.26 -11.16
N ALA A 389 -1.05 1.34 -10.28
CA ALA A 389 -2.42 0.82 -10.30
C ALA A 389 -3.47 1.88 -9.94
N LYS A 390 -4.41 2.09 -10.86
CA LYS A 390 -5.60 2.93 -10.67
C LYS A 390 -6.68 2.14 -9.95
N LYS A 391 -7.70 2.85 -9.46
CA LYS A 391 -8.86 2.23 -8.79
C LYS A 391 -9.53 1.14 -9.63
N ALA A 392 -9.68 1.38 -10.94
CA ALA A 392 -10.23 0.40 -11.87
C ALA A 392 -9.38 -0.88 -11.97
N ASP A 393 -8.05 -0.75 -11.96
CA ASP A 393 -7.13 -1.90 -12.02
C ASP A 393 -7.24 -2.75 -10.74
N ILE A 394 -7.38 -2.11 -9.58
CA ILE A 394 -7.56 -2.78 -8.29
C ILE A 394 -8.90 -3.54 -8.28
N GLN A 395 -9.98 -2.88 -8.70
CA GLN A 395 -11.31 -3.48 -8.78
C GLN A 395 -11.32 -4.70 -9.69
N LEU A 396 -10.75 -4.58 -10.90
CA LEU A 396 -10.68 -5.66 -11.87
C LEU A 396 -9.84 -6.83 -11.33
N ALA A 397 -8.64 -6.57 -10.81
CA ALA A 397 -7.78 -7.61 -10.27
C ALA A 397 -8.42 -8.35 -9.08
N PHE A 398 -9.17 -7.63 -8.23
CA PHE A 398 -9.93 -8.25 -7.14
C PHE A 398 -11.02 -9.18 -7.69
N ALA A 399 -11.83 -8.69 -8.64
CA ALA A 399 -12.93 -9.47 -9.21
C ALA A 399 -12.42 -10.71 -9.95
N GLU A 400 -11.33 -10.59 -10.71
CA GLU A 400 -10.68 -11.72 -11.37
C GLU A 400 -10.20 -12.76 -10.37
N LEU A 401 -9.49 -12.35 -9.31
CA LEU A 401 -9.03 -13.27 -8.26
C LEU A 401 -10.21 -13.97 -7.57
N PHE A 402 -11.26 -13.22 -7.21
CA PHE A 402 -12.45 -13.78 -6.57
C PHE A 402 -13.15 -14.82 -7.45
N ASN A 403 -13.37 -14.49 -8.73
CA ASN A 403 -14.00 -15.39 -9.68
C ASN A 403 -13.14 -16.63 -9.92
N TYR A 404 -11.82 -16.46 -10.05
CA TYR A 404 -10.88 -17.57 -10.19
C TYR A 404 -10.98 -18.55 -9.01
N ILE A 405 -10.97 -18.04 -7.78
CA ILE A 405 -11.12 -18.89 -6.58
C ILE A 405 -12.48 -19.58 -6.57
N SER A 406 -13.56 -18.84 -6.84
CA SER A 406 -14.93 -19.37 -6.85
C SER A 406 -15.12 -20.49 -7.87
N ASP A 407 -14.47 -20.38 -9.03
CA ASP A 407 -14.57 -21.37 -10.11
C ASP A 407 -13.68 -22.60 -9.87
N LYS A 408 -12.51 -22.41 -9.27
CA LYS A 408 -11.47 -23.45 -9.15
C LYS A 408 -11.44 -24.17 -7.80
N MET A 409 -11.93 -23.54 -6.73
CA MET A 409 -11.97 -24.16 -5.41
C MET A 409 -12.95 -25.36 -5.42
N PRO A 410 -12.57 -26.54 -4.90
CA PRO A 410 -13.48 -27.68 -4.85
C PRO A 410 -14.75 -27.37 -4.04
N ARG A 411 -15.93 -27.79 -4.54
CA ARG A 411 -17.22 -27.52 -3.87
C ARG A 411 -17.28 -28.00 -2.42
N GLN A 412 -16.67 -29.14 -2.10
CA GLN A 412 -16.61 -29.62 -0.72
C GLN A 412 -15.85 -28.65 0.18
N THR A 413 -14.80 -28.03 -0.33
CA THR A 413 -14.03 -27.01 0.38
C THR A 413 -14.82 -25.71 0.51
N GLN A 414 -15.54 -25.28 -0.54
CA GLN A 414 -16.44 -24.13 -0.49
C GLN A 414 -17.62 -24.30 0.46
N GLN A 415 -17.96 -25.53 0.85
CA GLN A 415 -19.01 -25.80 1.84
C GLN A 415 -18.47 -25.86 3.26
N LEU A 416 -17.15 -26.03 3.41
CA LEU A 416 -16.48 -26.04 4.71
C LEU A 416 -16.14 -24.62 5.17
N ILE A 417 -15.70 -23.79 4.22
CA ILE A 417 -15.40 -22.37 4.41
C ILE A 417 -16.68 -21.57 4.16
#